data_AF-A0A7D5GLR5-F1
#
_entry.id   AF-A0A7D5GLR5-F1
#
_cell.length_a   1.000
_cell.length_b   1.000
_cell.length_c   1.000
_cell.angle_alpha   90.00
_cell.angle_beta   90.00
_cell.angle_gamma   90.00
#
_symmetry.space_group_name_H-M   'P 1'
#
loop_
_entity.id
_entity.type
_entity.pdbx_description
1 polymer ?
#
loop_
_entity_poly.entity_id
_entity_poly.type
_entity_poly.pdbx_seq_one_letter_code
_entity_poly.pdbx_strand_id
1 'polypeptide(L)'
;MAATEPDDTLAATRSDNTSDATDSDDTLGTWSIRNIVSTMFPILIVLSMLEMGSGYVLEELERTYLENPTLLVLVPVMIGMGGNLGAILSSRLSTRLHLGLLEFDPRNEVLWTNVTAILGLAATVFSALGVAAWVVGRIIAEPMPLVDLFIISIVSGMLLSVIAIVLSLVATYISYTRGLDPDDTTIPVVTNLCDILGVIVLSGVALVVLN
;
A
#
# COMPACT_ATOMS: atom_id res chain seq x y z
N MET A 1 -41.30 55.13 59.68
CA MET A 1 -41.03 53.91 60.48
C MET A 1 -40.75 52.79 59.49
N ALA A 2 -39.50 52.29 59.48
CA ALA A 2 -38.95 51.10 58.80
C ALA A 2 -39.19 50.95 57.27
N ALA A 3 -38.18 51.04 56.41
CA ALA A 3 -37.06 50.10 56.18
C ALA A 3 -37.49 48.80 55.50
N THR A 4 -37.10 48.62 54.22
CA THR A 4 -36.35 47.46 53.71
C THR A 4 -35.96 47.71 52.24
N GLU A 5 -34.65 47.67 51.99
CA GLU A 5 -33.99 47.64 50.68
C GLU A 5 -34.33 46.35 49.91
N PRO A 6 -34.35 46.37 48.56
CA PRO A 6 -34.36 45.15 47.78
C PRO A 6 -32.93 44.58 47.65
N ASP A 7 -32.85 43.32 48.06
CA ASP A 7 -31.71 42.42 48.15
C ASP A 7 -31.12 42.03 46.79
N ASP A 8 -29.83 41.73 46.81
CA ASP A 8 -28.93 41.42 45.71
C ASP A 8 -29.39 40.20 44.89
N THR A 9 -29.70 40.37 43.60
CA THR A 9 -29.83 39.22 42.68
C THR A 9 -29.43 39.53 41.25
N LEU A 10 -28.35 40.28 41.03
CA LEU A 10 -27.77 40.50 39.70
C LEU A 10 -26.25 40.68 39.77
N ALA A 11 -25.56 39.74 40.41
CA ALA A 11 -24.10 39.66 40.39
C ALA A 11 -23.67 38.20 40.21
N ALA A 12 -23.61 37.75 38.95
CA ALA A 12 -22.71 36.69 38.45
C ALA A 12 -23.07 36.32 37.01
N THR A 13 -22.91 37.27 36.08
CA THR A 13 -22.87 36.94 34.65
C THR A 13 -21.42 37.01 34.20
N ARG A 14 -20.84 35.83 33.95
CA ARG A 14 -19.76 35.58 32.98
C ARG A 14 -18.33 35.93 33.42
N SER A 15 -17.76 35.06 34.25
CA SER A 15 -16.33 34.76 34.23
C SER A 15 -16.16 33.24 34.25
N ASP A 16 -15.74 32.69 33.11
CA ASP A 16 -14.83 31.54 32.96
C ASP A 16 -15.05 30.91 31.58
N ASN A 17 -14.47 31.58 30.59
CA ASN A 17 -14.19 31.00 29.28
C ASN A 17 -12.67 30.99 29.13
N THR A 18 -12.00 30.13 29.90
CA THR A 18 -10.54 29.90 29.81
C THR A 18 -10.22 28.46 30.23
N SER A 19 -10.71 27.48 29.49
CA SER A 19 -10.23 26.09 29.63
C SER A 19 -10.37 25.25 28.35
N ASP A 20 -10.42 25.87 27.18
CA ASP A 20 -10.58 25.18 25.89
C ASP A 20 -9.49 25.57 24.87
N ALA A 21 -8.42 26.25 25.32
CA ALA A 21 -7.33 26.70 24.46
C ALA A 21 -6.04 25.86 24.58
N THR A 22 -6.05 24.80 25.40
CA THR A 22 -4.86 23.97 25.66
C THR A 22 -4.84 22.65 24.87
N ASP A 23 -5.94 22.24 24.22
CA ASP A 23 -6.01 20.98 23.45
C ASP A 23 -5.71 21.19 21.94
N SER A 24 -5.77 22.44 21.46
CA SER A 24 -5.42 22.79 20.08
C SER A 24 -3.91 22.87 19.83
N ASP A 25 -3.10 23.12 20.87
CA ASP A 25 -1.64 23.23 20.71
C ASP A 25 -0.94 21.87 20.62
N ASP A 26 -1.46 20.83 21.30
CA ASP A 26 -0.92 19.46 21.21
C ASP A 26 -1.22 18.81 19.86
N THR A 27 -2.35 19.14 19.23
CA THR A 27 -2.69 18.65 17.88
C THR A 27 -1.86 19.34 16.78
N LEU A 28 -1.42 20.58 16.97
CA LEU A 28 -0.55 21.29 16.01
C LEU A 28 0.93 20.87 16.11
N GLY A 29 1.37 20.35 17.25
CA GLY A 29 2.73 19.81 17.44
C GLY A 29 3.04 18.61 16.54
N THR A 30 2.05 17.79 16.21
CA THR A 30 2.21 16.62 15.33
C THR A 30 2.40 17.00 13.85
N TRP A 31 1.80 18.11 13.41
CA TRP A 31 1.90 18.65 12.04
C TRP A 31 3.09 19.60 11.82
N SER A 32 4.00 19.72 12.79
CA SER A 32 5.24 20.47 12.61
C SER A 32 6.11 19.80 11.55
N ILE A 33 6.60 20.56 10.58
CA ILE A 33 7.55 20.10 9.55
C ILE A 33 8.72 19.33 10.19
N ARG A 34 9.21 19.79 11.35
CA ARG A 34 10.30 19.14 12.08
C ARG A 34 9.91 17.73 12.58
N ASN A 35 8.69 17.57 13.08
CA ASN A 35 8.20 16.27 13.55
C ASN A 35 7.95 15.32 12.39
N ILE A 36 7.32 15.79 11.30
CA ILE A 36 7.11 14.98 10.09
C ILE A 36 8.46 14.50 9.54
N VAL A 37 9.43 15.40 9.38
CA VAL A 37 10.76 15.05 8.89
C VAL A 37 11.46 14.09 9.86
N SER A 38 11.43 14.35 11.17
CA SER A 38 12.11 13.47 12.14
C SER A 38 11.48 12.08 12.25
N THR A 39 10.19 11.93 11.96
CA THR A 39 9.48 10.64 11.96
C THR A 39 9.65 9.90 10.64
N MET A 40 9.52 10.59 9.50
CA MET A 40 9.60 9.98 8.18
C MET A 40 11.03 9.70 7.74
N PHE A 41 11.99 10.56 8.10
CA PHE A 41 13.38 10.42 7.63
C PHE A 41 14.04 9.08 8.04
N PRO A 42 13.91 8.59 9.29
CA PRO A 42 14.41 7.26 9.65
C PRO A 42 13.70 6.13 8.89
N ILE A 43 12.39 6.23 8.72
CA ILE A 43 11.59 5.24 7.97
C ILE A 43 12.07 5.19 6.52
N LEU A 44 12.27 6.34 5.87
CA LEU A 44 12.78 6.43 4.51
C LEU A 44 14.17 5.81 4.37
N ILE A 45 15.08 6.03 5.32
CA ILE A 45 16.40 5.38 5.28
C ILE A 45 16.26 3.86 5.31
N VAL A 46 15.42 3.33 6.21
CA VAL A 46 15.19 1.88 6.32
C VAL A 46 14.57 1.33 5.03
N LEU A 47 13.59 2.03 4.46
CA LEU A 47 12.96 1.65 3.19
C LEU A 47 13.95 1.68 2.03
N SER A 48 14.75 2.73 1.91
CA SER A 48 15.79 2.84 0.88
C SER A 48 16.83 1.72 1.01
N MET A 49 17.20 1.32 2.23
CA MET A 49 18.09 0.18 2.45
C MET A 49 17.45 -1.14 2.00
N LEU A 50 16.15 -1.33 2.21
CA LEU A 50 15.41 -2.51 1.73
C LEU A 50 15.27 -2.51 0.20
N GLU A 51 14.95 -1.38 -0.41
CA GLU A 51 14.87 -1.21 -1.87
C GLU A 51 16.21 -1.45 -2.57
N MET A 52 17.32 -1.08 -1.91
CA MET A 52 18.67 -1.41 -2.41
C MET A 52 18.85 -2.92 -2.61
N GLY A 53 18.20 -3.76 -1.79
CA GLY A 53 18.20 -5.22 -1.98
C GLY A 53 17.46 -5.65 -3.27
N SER A 54 16.36 -4.98 -3.60
CA SER A 54 15.65 -5.19 -4.87
C SER A 54 16.50 -4.76 -6.08
N GLY A 55 17.18 -3.62 -5.95
CA GLY A 55 18.14 -3.14 -6.94
C GLY A 55 19.30 -4.10 -7.17
N TYR A 56 19.84 -4.70 -6.11
CA TYR A 56 20.90 -5.71 -6.21
C TYR A 56 20.45 -6.97 -6.96
N VAL A 57 19.21 -7.43 -6.73
CA VAL A 57 18.64 -8.55 -7.51
C VAL A 57 18.51 -8.19 -8.99
N LEU A 58 18.17 -6.93 -9.31
CA LEU A 58 18.09 -6.48 -10.69
C LEU A 58 19.48 -6.35 -11.34
N GLU A 59 20.48 -5.91 -10.59
CA GLU A 59 21.89 -5.83 -11.03
C GLU A 59 22.45 -7.21 -11.37
N GLU A 60 22.19 -8.23 -10.55
CA GLU A 60 22.61 -9.61 -10.84
C GLU A 60 22.03 -10.12 -12.18
N LEU A 61 20.90 -9.58 -12.58
CA LEU A 61 20.17 -9.95 -13.79
C LEU A 61 20.33 -8.94 -14.93
N GLU A 62 21.25 -7.99 -14.77
CA GLU A 62 21.52 -6.92 -15.72
C GLU A 62 21.69 -7.48 -17.14
N ARG A 63 22.43 -8.58 -17.31
CA ARG A 63 22.65 -9.19 -18.63
C ARG A 63 21.34 -9.59 -19.32
N THR A 64 20.42 -10.25 -18.60
CA THR A 64 19.13 -10.66 -19.16
C THR A 64 18.29 -9.46 -19.57
N TYR A 65 18.29 -8.39 -18.77
CA TYR A 65 17.55 -7.16 -19.06
C TYR A 65 18.19 -6.31 -20.16
N LEU A 66 19.52 -6.30 -20.28
CA LEU A 66 20.25 -5.61 -21.36
C LEU A 66 20.09 -6.34 -22.70
N GLU A 67 20.02 -7.66 -22.70
CA GLU A 67 19.70 -8.46 -23.88
C GLU A 67 18.22 -8.33 -24.28
N ASN A 68 17.35 -7.96 -23.35
CA ASN A 68 15.91 -7.78 -23.58
C ASN A 68 15.40 -6.44 -23.00
N PRO A 69 15.77 -5.28 -23.59
CA PRO A 69 15.46 -3.96 -23.02
C PRO A 69 13.96 -3.70 -22.82
N THR A 70 13.10 -4.37 -23.58
CA THR A 70 11.64 -4.27 -23.43
C THR A 70 11.15 -4.77 -22.06
N LEU A 71 11.87 -5.65 -21.38
CA LEU A 71 11.55 -6.09 -20.01
C LEU A 71 11.61 -4.96 -18.98
N LEU A 72 12.46 -3.95 -19.20
CA LEU A 72 12.60 -2.81 -18.28
C LEU A 72 11.31 -1.99 -18.19
N VAL A 73 10.45 -2.04 -19.21
CA VAL A 73 9.13 -1.39 -19.20
C VAL A 73 8.19 -2.06 -18.20
N LEU A 74 8.34 -3.37 -17.98
CA LEU A 74 7.49 -4.13 -17.06
C LEU A 74 7.82 -3.84 -15.60
N VAL A 75 9.09 -3.58 -15.27
CA VAL A 75 9.58 -3.44 -13.88
C VAL A 75 8.78 -2.40 -13.07
N PRO A 76 8.74 -1.10 -13.44
CA PRO A 76 8.08 -0.10 -12.62
C PRO A 76 6.56 -0.30 -12.57
N VAL A 77 5.97 -0.78 -13.66
CA VAL A 77 4.52 -1.00 -13.72
C VAL A 77 4.11 -2.21 -12.88
N MET A 78 4.89 -3.28 -12.92
CA MET A 78 4.67 -4.49 -12.11
C MET A 78 4.71 -4.18 -10.62
N ILE A 79 5.75 -3.47 -10.19
CA ILE A 79 5.94 -3.00 -8.81
C ILE A 79 4.72 -2.17 -8.36
N GLY A 80 4.40 -1.12 -9.10
CA GLY A 80 3.29 -0.23 -8.75
C GLY A 80 1.94 -0.94 -8.74
N MET A 81 1.69 -1.85 -9.67
CA MET A 81 0.45 -2.64 -9.70
C MET A 81 0.34 -3.59 -8.51
N GLY A 82 1.43 -4.25 -8.11
CA GLY A 82 1.46 -5.13 -6.94
C GLY A 82 1.09 -4.39 -5.65
N GLY A 83 1.72 -3.24 -5.40
CA GLY A 83 1.40 -2.38 -4.26
C GLY A 83 -0.03 -1.88 -4.26
N ASN A 84 -0.53 -1.43 -5.42
CA ASN A 84 -1.91 -0.94 -5.57
C ASN A 84 -2.96 -2.04 -5.27
N LEU A 85 -2.75 -3.26 -5.76
CA LEU A 85 -3.66 -4.38 -5.47
C LEU A 85 -3.70 -4.70 -3.98
N GLY A 86 -2.53 -4.71 -3.32
CA GLY A 86 -2.42 -4.86 -1.87
C GLY A 86 -3.14 -3.77 -1.11
N ALA A 87 -2.94 -2.50 -1.48
CA ALA A 87 -3.61 -1.35 -0.86
C ALA A 87 -5.14 -1.42 -1.01
N ILE A 88 -5.65 -1.77 -2.20
CA ILE A 88 -7.09 -1.95 -2.44
C ILE A 88 -7.67 -3.04 -1.54
N LEU A 89 -6.99 -4.18 -1.40
CA LEU A 89 -7.45 -5.24 -0.51
C LEU A 89 -7.42 -4.78 0.95
N SER A 90 -6.30 -4.23 1.40
CA SER A 90 -6.10 -3.78 2.77
C SER A 90 -7.17 -2.76 3.18
N SER A 91 -7.46 -1.77 2.34
CA SER A 91 -8.52 -0.77 2.61
C SER A 91 -9.92 -1.42 2.71
N ARG A 92 -10.22 -2.40 1.85
CA ARG A 92 -11.48 -3.17 1.93
C ARG A 92 -11.58 -3.99 3.21
N LEU A 93 -10.48 -4.62 3.62
CA LEU A 93 -10.42 -5.39 4.87
C LEU A 93 -10.56 -4.46 6.09
N SER A 94 -9.84 -3.33 6.11
CA SER A 94 -9.95 -2.32 7.17
C SER A 94 -11.37 -1.79 7.30
N THR A 95 -12.01 -1.42 6.18
CA THR A 95 -13.40 -0.94 6.19
C THR A 95 -14.33 -1.96 6.82
N ARG A 96 -14.16 -3.24 6.49
CA ARG A 96 -14.96 -4.32 7.08
C ARG A 96 -14.68 -4.53 8.55
N LEU A 97 -13.43 -4.38 8.96
CA LEU A 97 -13.03 -4.48 10.35
C LEU A 97 -13.71 -3.39 11.18
N HIS A 98 -13.66 -2.15 10.69
CA HIS A 98 -14.27 -0.99 11.32
C HIS A 98 -15.80 -1.09 11.40
N LEU A 99 -16.45 -1.74 10.42
CA LEU A 99 -17.89 -2.01 10.44
C LEU A 99 -18.27 -3.20 11.33
N GLY A 100 -17.30 -3.91 11.93
CA GLY A 100 -17.56 -5.13 12.71
C GLY A 100 -18.02 -6.32 11.88
N LEU A 101 -17.83 -6.25 10.55
CA LEU A 101 -18.26 -7.26 9.58
C LEU A 101 -17.15 -8.25 9.23
N LEU A 102 -15.94 -8.02 9.75
CA LEU A 102 -14.78 -8.86 9.45
C LEU A 102 -14.70 -10.04 10.41
N GLU A 103 -15.23 -11.17 9.98
CA GLU A 103 -14.89 -12.46 10.56
C GLU A 103 -13.67 -13.01 9.81
N PHE A 104 -12.55 -13.19 10.52
CA PHE A 104 -11.38 -13.91 10.02
C PHE A 104 -11.63 -15.43 9.95
N ASP A 105 -12.80 -15.83 9.46
CA ASP A 105 -13.12 -17.21 9.15
C ASP A 105 -12.76 -17.48 7.68
N PRO A 106 -11.87 -18.44 7.38
CA PRO A 106 -11.59 -18.87 6.01
C PRO A 106 -12.82 -19.40 5.25
N ARG A 107 -13.99 -19.53 5.89
CA ARG A 107 -15.28 -19.87 5.26
C ARG A 107 -16.12 -18.66 4.87
N ASN A 108 -15.66 -17.44 5.14
CA ASN A 108 -16.39 -16.23 4.80
C ASN A 108 -16.46 -16.04 3.27
N GLU A 109 -17.63 -16.26 2.70
CA GLU A 109 -17.89 -16.14 1.25
C GLU A 109 -17.58 -14.73 0.72
N VAL A 110 -17.78 -13.72 1.56
CA VAL A 110 -17.56 -12.32 1.17
C VAL A 110 -16.08 -11.98 1.13
N LEU A 111 -15.24 -12.63 1.94
CA LEU A 111 -13.78 -12.54 1.87
C LEU A 111 -13.29 -13.11 0.54
N TRP A 112 -13.70 -14.33 0.22
CA TRP A 112 -13.33 -15.00 -1.03
C TRP A 112 -13.81 -14.24 -2.26
N THR A 113 -15.01 -13.65 -2.21
CA THR A 113 -15.51 -12.79 -3.30
C THR A 113 -14.58 -11.61 -3.58
N ASN A 114 -13.99 -11.00 -2.53
CA ASN A 114 -13.04 -9.90 -2.71
C ASN A 114 -11.70 -10.40 -3.25
N VAL A 115 -11.21 -11.54 -2.74
CA VAL A 115 -10.01 -12.20 -3.26
C VAL A 115 -10.16 -12.51 -4.76
N THR A 116 -11.28 -13.13 -5.16
CA THR A 116 -11.54 -13.43 -6.58
C THR A 116 -11.67 -12.18 -7.43
N ALA A 117 -12.28 -11.12 -6.91
CA ALA A 117 -12.38 -9.84 -7.62
C ALA A 117 -11.00 -9.21 -7.86
N ILE A 118 -10.10 -9.28 -6.87
CA ILE A 118 -8.73 -8.78 -6.99
C ILE A 118 -7.91 -9.64 -7.96
N LEU A 119 -8.05 -10.95 -7.91
CA LEU A 119 -7.40 -11.85 -8.89
C LEU A 119 -7.92 -11.60 -10.31
N GLY A 120 -9.23 -11.36 -10.49
CA GLY A 120 -9.81 -10.99 -11.79
C GLY A 120 -9.30 -9.64 -12.29
N LEU A 121 -9.18 -8.65 -11.40
CA LEU A 121 -8.58 -7.37 -11.71
C LEU A 121 -7.11 -7.52 -12.10
N ALA A 122 -6.33 -8.28 -11.33
CA ALA A 122 -4.93 -8.57 -11.61
C ALA A 122 -4.77 -9.23 -12.99
N ALA A 123 -5.53 -10.30 -13.26
CA ALA A 123 -5.50 -10.98 -14.56
C ALA A 123 -5.78 -10.01 -15.72
N THR A 124 -6.76 -9.12 -15.55
CA THR A 124 -7.12 -8.13 -16.57
C THR A 124 -5.99 -7.13 -16.79
N VAL A 125 -5.45 -6.54 -15.73
CA VAL A 125 -4.44 -5.49 -15.84
C VAL A 125 -3.09 -6.05 -16.31
N PHE A 126 -2.65 -7.20 -15.80
CA PHE A 126 -1.40 -7.81 -16.24
C PHE A 126 -1.46 -8.36 -17.67
N SER A 127 -2.63 -8.85 -18.11
CA SER A 127 -2.83 -9.16 -19.53
C SER A 127 -2.69 -7.92 -20.41
N ALA A 128 -3.33 -6.81 -20.00
CA ALA A 128 -3.22 -5.54 -20.72
C ALA A 128 -1.77 -4.99 -20.69
N LEU A 129 -1.06 -5.17 -19.58
CA LEU A 129 0.32 -4.76 -19.43
C LEU A 129 1.25 -5.51 -20.39
N GLY A 130 1.10 -6.82 -20.55
CA GLY A 130 1.90 -7.60 -21.52
C GLY A 130 1.75 -7.07 -22.96
N VAL A 131 0.52 -6.76 -23.37
CA VAL A 131 0.23 -6.17 -24.69
C VAL A 131 0.80 -4.75 -24.77
N ALA A 132 0.62 -3.93 -23.74
CA ALA A 132 1.13 -2.57 -23.71
C ALA A 132 2.67 -2.52 -23.78
N ALA A 133 3.35 -3.40 -23.02
CA ALA A 133 4.80 -3.54 -23.04
C ALA A 133 5.29 -3.95 -24.44
N TRP A 134 4.57 -4.83 -25.13
CA TRP A 134 4.88 -5.18 -26.52
C TRP A 134 4.74 -3.98 -27.47
N VAL A 135 3.66 -3.21 -27.37
CA VAL A 135 3.46 -1.99 -28.20
C VAL A 135 4.56 -0.97 -27.93
N VAL A 136 4.87 -0.71 -26.66
CA VAL A 136 5.93 0.23 -26.26
C VAL A 136 7.29 -0.27 -26.73
N GLY A 137 7.56 -1.58 -26.58
CA GLY A 137 8.79 -2.21 -27.03
C GLY A 137 9.02 -2.04 -28.53
N ARG A 138 7.96 -2.00 -29.35
CA ARG A 138 8.06 -1.74 -30.80
C ARG A 138 8.40 -0.29 -31.16
N ILE A 139 8.13 0.66 -30.25
CA ILE A 139 8.33 2.09 -30.49
C ILE A 139 9.66 2.56 -29.89
N ILE A 140 9.98 2.13 -28.67
CA ILE A 140 11.04 2.72 -27.83
C ILE A 140 12.23 1.77 -27.65
N ALA A 141 12.05 0.44 -27.74
CA ALA A 141 13.06 -0.55 -27.38
C ALA A 141 13.26 -1.60 -28.50
N GLU A 142 13.98 -2.69 -28.19
CA GLU A 142 14.14 -3.80 -29.13
C GLU A 142 12.92 -4.74 -29.09
N PRO A 143 12.32 -5.08 -30.25
CA PRO A 143 11.14 -5.92 -30.31
C PRO A 143 11.35 -7.31 -29.71
N MET A 144 10.59 -7.64 -28.68
CA MET A 144 10.52 -8.98 -28.09
C MET A 144 9.23 -9.69 -28.54
N PRO A 145 9.21 -11.04 -28.61
CA PRO A 145 7.98 -11.77 -28.94
C PRO A 145 6.85 -11.43 -27.97
N LEU A 146 5.65 -11.17 -28.53
CA LEU A 146 4.45 -10.86 -27.73
C LEU A 146 4.15 -11.98 -26.73
N VAL A 147 4.34 -13.24 -27.13
CA VAL A 147 4.05 -14.42 -26.30
C VAL A 147 4.89 -14.38 -25.03
N ASP A 148 6.20 -14.12 -25.14
CA ASP A 148 7.10 -14.11 -23.99
C ASP A 148 6.76 -12.97 -23.04
N LEU A 149 6.56 -11.75 -23.55
CA LEU A 149 6.14 -10.61 -22.73
C LEU A 149 4.80 -10.82 -22.05
N PHE A 150 3.85 -11.43 -22.76
CA PHE A 150 2.52 -11.72 -22.24
C PHE A 150 2.59 -12.76 -21.13
N ILE A 151 3.33 -13.85 -21.32
CA ILE A 151 3.54 -14.90 -20.31
C ILE A 151 4.27 -14.33 -19.10
N ILE A 152 5.37 -13.60 -19.31
CA ILE A 152 6.13 -12.99 -18.21
C ILE A 152 5.22 -12.07 -17.41
N SER A 153 4.47 -11.17 -18.07
CA SER A 153 3.60 -10.22 -17.40
C SER A 153 2.46 -10.90 -16.63
N ILE A 154 1.74 -11.84 -17.25
CA ILE A 154 0.60 -12.47 -16.60
C ILE A 154 1.02 -13.41 -15.46
N VAL A 155 2.09 -14.21 -15.65
CA VAL A 155 2.54 -15.17 -14.63
C VAL A 155 3.13 -14.43 -13.44
N SER A 156 4.04 -13.47 -13.67
CA SER A 156 4.62 -12.68 -12.58
C SER A 156 3.57 -11.84 -11.86
N GLY A 157 2.68 -11.19 -12.60
CA GLY A 157 1.60 -10.38 -12.04
C GLY A 157 0.59 -11.20 -11.22
N MET A 158 0.22 -12.39 -11.69
CA MET A 158 -0.66 -13.28 -10.94
C MET A 158 0.02 -13.80 -9.66
N LEU A 159 1.29 -14.21 -9.74
CA LEU A 159 2.05 -14.62 -8.55
C LEU A 159 2.16 -13.47 -7.54
N LEU A 160 2.50 -12.27 -8.00
CA LEU A 160 2.60 -11.08 -7.15
C LEU A 160 1.24 -10.73 -6.53
N SER A 161 0.14 -10.86 -7.27
CA SER A 161 -1.21 -10.61 -6.74
C SER A 161 -1.58 -11.58 -5.61
N VAL A 162 -1.22 -12.86 -5.73
CA VAL A 162 -1.45 -13.86 -4.67
C VAL A 162 -0.62 -13.51 -3.44
N ILE A 163 0.64 -13.14 -3.62
CA ILE A 163 1.51 -12.67 -2.54
C ILE A 163 0.90 -11.45 -1.85
N ALA A 164 0.50 -10.43 -2.61
CA ALA A 164 -0.13 -9.22 -2.08
C ALA A 164 -1.39 -9.55 -1.27
N ILE A 165 -2.22 -10.48 -1.76
CA ILE A 165 -3.41 -10.94 -1.04
C ILE A 165 -3.07 -11.55 0.30
N VAL A 166 -2.10 -12.49 0.32
CA VAL A 166 -1.65 -13.15 1.56
C VAL A 166 -1.08 -12.11 2.54
N LEU A 167 -0.24 -11.20 2.05
CA LEU A 167 0.36 -10.15 2.87
C LEU A 167 -0.71 -9.23 3.47
N SER A 168 -1.68 -8.76 2.69
CA SER A 168 -2.78 -7.92 3.19
C SER A 168 -3.59 -8.62 4.27
N LEU A 169 -3.91 -9.91 4.10
CA LEU A 169 -4.67 -10.67 5.10
C LEU A 169 -3.87 -10.84 6.39
N VAL A 170 -2.61 -11.25 6.29
CA VAL A 170 -1.73 -11.47 7.44
C VAL A 170 -1.46 -10.16 8.17
N ALA A 171 -1.10 -9.10 7.46
CA ALA A 171 -0.81 -7.80 8.06
C ALA A 171 -2.07 -7.19 8.70
N THR A 172 -3.24 -7.30 8.07
CA THR A 172 -4.51 -6.85 8.67
C THR A 172 -4.83 -7.61 9.95
N TYR A 173 -4.68 -8.95 9.93
CA TYR A 173 -4.90 -9.79 11.11
C TYR A 173 -3.95 -9.41 12.26
N ILE A 174 -2.67 -9.23 11.94
CA ILE A 174 -1.65 -8.82 12.91
C ILE A 174 -1.98 -7.44 13.48
N SER A 175 -2.34 -6.47 12.64
CA SER A 175 -2.74 -5.12 13.07
C SER A 175 -3.91 -5.18 14.05
N TYR A 176 -4.93 -5.96 13.71
CA TYR A 176 -6.11 -6.15 14.55
C TYR A 176 -5.75 -6.77 15.91
N THR A 177 -4.97 -7.86 15.94
CA THR A 177 -4.57 -8.51 17.20
C THR A 177 -3.70 -7.61 18.09
N ARG A 178 -3.07 -6.58 17.54
CA ARG A 178 -2.27 -5.59 18.27
C ARG A 178 -3.03 -4.31 18.60
N GLY A 179 -4.30 -4.20 18.22
CA GLY A 179 -5.11 -3.00 18.42
C GLY A 179 -4.64 -1.79 17.60
N LEU A 180 -3.90 -2.04 16.50
CA LEU A 180 -3.45 -1.01 15.57
C LEU A 180 -4.46 -0.86 14.43
N ASP A 181 -4.60 0.35 13.90
CA ASP A 181 -5.38 0.59 12.69
C ASP A 181 -4.70 -0.09 11.48
N PRO A 182 -5.37 -1.03 10.79
CA PRO A 182 -4.83 -1.64 9.60
C PRO A 182 -4.50 -0.64 8.50
N ASP A 183 -5.21 0.48 8.37
CA ASP A 183 -4.93 1.45 7.31
C ASP A 183 -3.59 2.18 7.54
N ASP A 184 -3.22 2.43 8.80
CA ASP A 184 -1.96 3.11 9.16
C ASP A 184 -0.73 2.20 9.07
N THR A 185 -0.92 0.88 9.12
CA THR A 185 0.19 -0.08 9.23
C THR A 185 0.25 -1.09 8.08
N THR A 186 -0.91 -1.63 7.65
CA THR A 186 -1.00 -2.69 6.65
C THR A 186 -0.66 -2.15 5.26
N ILE A 187 -1.19 -0.98 4.89
CA ILE A 187 -0.95 -0.42 3.55
C ILE A 187 0.55 -0.14 3.33
N PRO A 188 1.26 0.58 4.22
CA PRO A 188 2.70 0.79 4.04
C PRO A 188 3.49 -0.52 4.02
N VAL A 189 3.18 -1.47 4.92
CA VAL A 189 3.91 -2.75 4.98
C VAL A 189 3.72 -3.56 3.70
N VAL A 190 2.48 -3.70 3.23
CA VAL A 190 2.17 -4.49 2.03
C VAL A 190 2.80 -3.86 0.79
N THR A 191 2.70 -2.54 0.61
CA THR A 191 3.29 -1.86 -0.55
C THR A 191 4.79 -2.09 -0.63
N ASN A 192 5.53 -1.82 0.46
CA ASN A 192 6.98 -1.98 0.47
C ASN A 192 7.42 -3.43 0.21
N LEU A 193 6.68 -4.41 0.75
CA LEU A 193 6.96 -5.82 0.47
C LEU A 193 6.67 -6.19 -0.99
N CYS A 194 5.56 -5.69 -1.54
CA CYS A 194 5.23 -5.87 -2.95
C CYS A 194 6.27 -5.23 -3.88
N ASP A 195 6.91 -4.14 -3.47
CA ASP A 195 7.93 -3.50 -4.30
C ASP A 195 9.19 -4.36 -4.43
N ILE A 196 9.63 -4.96 -3.32
CA ILE A 196 10.78 -5.87 -3.31
C ILE A 196 10.43 -7.18 -4.02
N LEU A 197 9.30 -7.79 -3.64
CA LEU A 197 8.88 -9.07 -4.21
C LEU A 197 8.47 -8.94 -5.67
N GLY A 198 7.98 -7.78 -6.10
CA GLY A 198 7.62 -7.50 -7.48
C GLY A 198 8.81 -7.63 -8.43
N VAL A 199 9.96 -7.06 -8.07
CA VAL A 199 11.20 -7.22 -8.84
C VAL A 199 11.65 -8.67 -8.84
N ILE A 200 11.69 -9.32 -7.67
CA ILE A 200 12.15 -10.71 -7.54
C ILE A 200 11.28 -11.66 -8.38
N VAL A 201 9.96 -11.54 -8.29
CA VAL A 201 9.01 -12.41 -9.00
C VAL A 201 9.06 -12.15 -10.51
N LEU A 202 9.07 -10.89 -10.95
CA LEU A 202 9.17 -10.54 -12.36
C LEU A 202 10.46 -11.11 -12.97
N SER A 203 11.57 -10.83 -12.31
CA SER A 203 12.89 -11.30 -12.73
C SER A 203 13.01 -12.81 -12.75
N GLY A 204 12.54 -13.50 -11.70
CA GLY A 204 12.55 -14.96 -11.63
C GLY A 204 11.72 -15.61 -12.75
N VAL A 205 10.54 -15.06 -13.05
CA VAL A 205 9.71 -15.55 -14.16
C VAL A 205 10.36 -15.27 -15.51
N ALA A 206 10.95 -14.08 -15.69
CA ALA A 206 11.63 -13.73 -16.94
C ALA A 206 12.77 -14.71 -17.25
N LEU A 207 13.57 -15.08 -16.25
CA LEU A 207 14.63 -16.09 -16.42
C LEU A 207 14.09 -17.45 -16.84
N VAL A 208 13.01 -17.91 -16.21
CA VAL A 208 12.41 -19.21 -16.53
C VAL A 208 11.82 -19.25 -17.94
N VAL A 209 11.29 -18.12 -18.42
CA VAL A 209 10.69 -18.02 -19.76
C VAL A 209 11.76 -17.89 -20.86
N LEU A 210 12.87 -17.21 -20.56
CA LEU A 210 13.91 -16.89 -21.55
C LEU A 210 15.05 -17.89 -21.64
N ASN A 211 15.09 -18.89 -20.76
CA ASN A 211 16.11 -19.92 -20.70
C ASN A 211 15.59 -21.26 -21.23
#